data_AF-A0A934JVY1-F1
#
_entry.id   AF-A0A934JVY1-F1
#
_cell.length_a   1.000
_cell.length_b   1.000
_cell.length_c   1.000
_cell.angle_alpha   90.00
_cell.angle_beta   90.00
_cell.angle_gamma   90.00
#
_symmetry.space_group_name_H-M   'P 1'
#
loop_
_entity.id
_entity.type
_entity.pdbx_description
1 polymer ?
#
loop_
_entity_poly.entity_id
_entity_poly.type
_entity_poly.pdbx_seq_one_letter_code
_entity_poly.pdbx_strand_id
1 'polypeptide(L)'
;MKPALLLSTALLASAAQADFIGAEAEAGVFLNNDGEDSNSYFGLAIEHPIPLIPNVRFQHQSLEEENQPDLSFNDYTLYYEFGLLWLDLDLGATFRQIGDSNNSTIDGTYPLGYVSAYLSIPGTPFSVGGEFKSGGGSDADITDTTFKVKFQPLPFVGLEAGYRTIEEQFQSSTVFEPKGAFIGVFADF
;
A
#
# COMPACT_ATOMS: atom_id res chain seq x y z
N MET A 1 -44.15 0.56 -21.95
CA MET A 1 -43.99 1.77 -21.12
C MET A 1 -42.87 1.48 -20.13
N LYS A 2 -41.91 2.41 -20.00
CA LYS A 2 -40.57 2.21 -19.41
C LYS A 2 -40.60 2.12 -17.87
N PRO A 3 -39.76 1.29 -17.24
CA PRO A 3 -39.25 1.57 -15.90
C PRO A 3 -37.75 1.91 -16.03
N ALA A 4 -37.44 3.19 -16.07
CA ALA A 4 -36.08 3.69 -16.00
C ALA A 4 -36.09 4.89 -15.04
N LEU A 5 -36.25 4.63 -13.75
CA LEU A 5 -36.22 5.69 -12.72
C LEU A 5 -35.76 5.24 -11.33
N LEU A 6 -35.33 3.99 -11.15
CA LEU A 6 -34.85 3.48 -9.84
C LEU A 6 -33.33 3.42 -9.73
N LEU A 7 -32.60 3.53 -10.84
CA LEU A 7 -31.14 3.42 -10.83
C LEU A 7 -30.42 4.74 -10.49
N SER A 8 -31.04 5.91 -10.72
CA SER A 8 -30.36 7.19 -10.44
C SER A 8 -30.37 7.57 -8.95
N THR A 9 -31.37 7.11 -8.18
CA THR A 9 -31.43 7.36 -6.73
C THR A 9 -30.49 6.47 -5.93
N ALA A 10 -30.17 5.27 -6.42
CA ALA A 10 -29.14 4.41 -5.81
C ALA A 10 -27.72 4.96 -6.05
N LEU A 11 -27.46 5.55 -7.21
CA LEU A 11 -26.19 6.23 -7.54
C LEU A 11 -25.99 7.57 -6.79
N LEU A 12 -27.05 8.18 -6.27
CA LEU A 12 -26.96 9.40 -5.45
C LEU A 12 -26.85 9.10 -3.94
N ALA A 13 -27.17 7.88 -3.51
CA ALA A 13 -27.04 7.47 -2.10
C ALA A 13 -25.58 7.13 -1.72
N SER A 14 -24.72 6.79 -2.68
CA SER A 14 -23.28 6.63 -2.45
C SER A 14 -22.52 7.95 -2.34
N ALA A 15 -23.17 9.09 -2.58
CA ALA A 15 -22.59 10.43 -2.48
C ALA A 15 -22.91 11.13 -1.15
N ALA A 16 -23.54 10.44 -0.18
CA ALA A 16 -23.94 11.01 1.09
C ALA A 16 -23.76 10.01 2.25
N GLN A 17 -22.52 9.64 2.51
CA GLN A 17 -22.10 9.11 3.81
C GLN A 17 -20.96 9.98 4.33
N ALA A 18 -21.32 11.19 4.74
CA ALA A 18 -20.48 12.01 5.61
C ALA A 18 -20.60 11.46 7.04
N ASP A 19 -19.47 11.40 7.77
CA ASP A 19 -19.28 10.97 9.17
C ASP A 19 -18.95 9.49 9.47
N PHE A 20 -17.90 8.94 8.86
CA PHE A 20 -17.10 7.90 9.54
C PHE A 20 -15.61 8.10 9.21
N ILE A 21 -14.73 7.99 10.21
CA ILE A 21 -13.29 7.84 9.99
C ILE A 21 -13.13 6.44 9.40
N GLY A 22 -12.73 6.31 8.14
CA GLY A 22 -12.41 5.01 7.56
C GLY A 22 -11.16 4.43 8.18
N ALA A 23 -11.12 3.13 8.42
CA ALA A 23 -9.90 2.46 8.87
C ALA A 23 -9.67 1.13 8.14
N GLU A 24 -8.53 1.00 7.48
CA GLU A 24 -8.10 -0.25 6.84
C GLU A 24 -6.97 -0.90 7.64
N ALA A 25 -7.05 -2.21 7.87
CA ALA A 25 -5.97 -3.01 8.42
C ALA A 25 -5.62 -4.13 7.45
N GLU A 26 -4.36 -4.26 7.07
CA GLU A 26 -3.87 -5.30 6.16
C GLU A 26 -2.78 -6.14 6.83
N ALA A 27 -2.73 -7.44 6.53
CA ALA A 27 -1.64 -8.32 6.94
C ALA A 27 -1.47 -9.46 5.96
N GLY A 28 -0.23 -9.87 5.71
CA GLY A 28 0.03 -10.93 4.75
C GLY A 28 1.47 -11.42 4.73
N VAL A 29 1.73 -12.25 3.73
CA VAL A 29 3.04 -12.85 3.48
C VAL A 29 3.57 -12.39 2.13
N PHE A 30 4.86 -12.06 2.09
CA PHE A 30 5.64 -11.72 0.92
C PHE A 30 6.61 -12.87 0.64
N LEU A 31 6.54 -13.42 -0.56
CA LEU A 31 7.34 -14.56 -1.01
C LEU A 31 8.42 -14.02 -1.94
N ASN A 32 9.66 -13.92 -1.44
CA ASN A 32 10.79 -13.44 -2.24
C ASN A 32 11.10 -14.46 -3.34
N ASN A 33 11.40 -13.99 -4.55
CA ASN A 33 11.77 -14.86 -5.66
C ASN A 33 13.16 -15.49 -5.50
N ASP A 34 14.06 -14.80 -4.79
CA ASP A 34 15.48 -15.15 -4.74
C ASP A 34 15.86 -15.98 -3.49
N GLY A 35 14.89 -16.38 -2.65
CA GLY A 35 15.10 -17.19 -1.44
C GLY A 35 13.92 -18.13 -1.11
N GLU A 36 14.12 -19.02 -0.14
CA GLU A 36 13.05 -19.89 0.39
C GLU A 36 12.24 -19.22 1.52
N ASP A 37 12.62 -18.00 1.91
CA ASP A 37 12.08 -17.32 3.09
C ASP A 37 10.79 -16.55 2.79
N SER A 38 9.79 -16.79 3.64
CA SER A 38 8.53 -16.06 3.64
C SER A 38 8.60 -14.89 4.61
N ASN A 39 8.44 -13.70 4.08
CA ASN A 39 8.42 -12.45 4.81
C ASN A 39 7.00 -12.07 5.20
N SER A 40 6.84 -11.28 6.26
CA SER A 40 5.53 -10.82 6.70
C SER A 40 5.40 -9.30 6.63
N TYR A 41 4.19 -8.83 6.36
CA TYR A 41 3.86 -7.42 6.40
C TYR A 41 2.53 -7.20 7.11
N PHE A 42 2.40 -6.01 7.69
CA PHE A 42 1.11 -5.52 8.15
C PHE A 42 1.03 -4.00 7.96
N GLY A 43 -0.20 -3.51 7.83
CA GLY A 43 -0.47 -2.09 7.64
C GLY A 43 -1.75 -1.65 8.33
N LEU A 44 -1.80 -0.37 8.68
CA LEU A 44 -2.95 0.30 9.26
C LEU A 44 -3.12 1.66 8.57
N ALA A 45 -4.27 1.90 7.94
CA ALA A 45 -4.63 3.18 7.37
C ALA A 45 -5.80 3.79 8.14
N ILE A 46 -5.76 5.11 8.31
CA ILE A 46 -6.84 5.91 8.90
C ILE A 46 -7.14 7.04 7.92
N GLU A 47 -8.39 7.08 7.49
CA GLU A 47 -8.89 8.04 6.53
C GLU A 47 -9.64 9.16 7.23
N HIS A 48 -9.25 10.38 6.93
CA HIS A 48 -9.78 11.56 7.58
C HIS A 48 -10.99 12.10 6.81
N PRO A 49 -12.14 12.36 7.47
CA PRO A 49 -13.36 12.83 6.78
C PRO A 49 -13.28 14.28 6.28
N ILE A 50 -12.24 15.02 6.69
CA ILE A 50 -11.99 16.41 6.26
C ILE A 50 -10.96 16.40 5.12
N PRO A 51 -11.34 16.80 3.87
CA PRO A 51 -10.47 16.74 2.70
C PRO A 51 -9.18 17.58 2.78
N LEU A 52 -9.08 18.51 3.73
CA LEU A 52 -7.91 19.37 3.95
C LEU A 52 -6.82 18.69 4.78
N ILE A 53 -7.14 17.57 5.43
CA ILE A 53 -6.21 16.82 6.27
C ILE A 53 -5.89 15.53 5.53
N PRO A 54 -4.60 15.20 5.32
CA PRO A 54 -4.24 13.98 4.64
C PRO A 54 -4.60 12.76 5.50
N ASN A 55 -4.95 11.67 4.82
CA ASN A 55 -5.04 10.33 5.39
C ASN A 55 -3.66 9.87 5.86
N VAL A 56 -3.63 8.94 6.80
CA VAL A 56 -2.39 8.41 7.39
C VAL A 56 -2.37 6.91 7.25
N ARG A 57 -1.28 6.35 6.72
CA ARG A 57 -1.03 4.91 6.67
C ARG A 57 0.31 4.57 7.31
N PHE A 58 0.31 3.58 8.18
CA PHE A 58 1.48 2.93 8.72
C PHE A 58 1.63 1.55 8.07
N GLN A 59 2.83 1.18 7.65
CA GLN A 59 3.13 -0.18 7.20
C GLN A 59 4.45 -0.64 7.79
N HIS A 60 4.50 -1.90 8.20
CA HIS A 60 5.71 -2.56 8.64
C HIS A 60 5.98 -3.76 7.73
N GLN A 61 7.25 -3.92 7.36
CA GLN A 61 7.73 -5.03 6.56
C GLN A 61 9.04 -5.54 7.17
N SER A 62 9.11 -6.86 7.39
CA SER A 62 10.37 -7.57 7.63
C SER A 62 10.79 -8.27 6.35
N LEU A 63 12.08 -8.27 6.06
CA LEU A 63 12.69 -8.90 4.90
C LEU A 63 13.94 -9.68 5.33
N GLU A 64 13.80 -11.00 5.27
CA GLU A 64 14.86 -11.99 5.41
C GLU A 64 15.22 -12.46 4.00
N GLU A 65 16.51 -12.47 3.67
CA GLU A 65 17.03 -12.92 2.38
C GLU A 65 18.36 -13.67 2.56
N GLU A 66 18.48 -14.82 1.91
CA GLU A 66 19.66 -15.67 1.98
C GLU A 66 20.89 -14.93 1.42
N ASN A 67 21.91 -14.71 2.26
CA ASN A 67 23.15 -13.96 1.95
C ASN A 67 23.04 -12.42 1.91
N GLN A 68 21.93 -11.85 2.39
CA GLN A 68 21.80 -10.39 2.62
C GLN A 68 21.54 -10.08 4.10
N PRO A 69 21.73 -8.82 4.54
CA PRO A 69 21.33 -8.40 5.88
C PRO A 69 19.81 -8.48 6.08
N ASP A 70 19.36 -8.93 7.25
CA ASP A 70 17.95 -8.88 7.64
C ASP A 70 17.50 -7.43 7.73
N LEU A 71 16.64 -7.01 6.79
CA LEU A 71 16.16 -5.64 6.71
C LEU A 71 14.74 -5.53 7.23
N SER A 72 14.48 -4.52 8.05
CA SER A 72 13.11 -4.15 8.41
C SER A 72 12.89 -2.68 8.11
N PHE A 73 11.68 -2.34 7.67
CA PHE A 73 11.32 -0.94 7.50
C PHE A 73 9.88 -0.64 7.93
N ASN A 74 9.70 0.61 8.36
CA ASN A 74 8.44 1.19 8.75
C ASN A 74 8.14 2.37 7.82
N ASP A 75 7.02 2.29 7.09
CA ASP A 75 6.53 3.35 6.24
C ASP A 75 5.44 4.15 6.96
N TYR A 76 5.62 5.46 7.02
CA TYR A 76 4.60 6.41 7.46
C TYR A 76 4.16 7.25 6.27
N THR A 77 3.02 6.94 5.69
CA THR A 77 2.48 7.60 4.49
C THR A 77 1.41 8.61 4.87
N LEU A 78 1.54 9.82 4.34
CA LEU A 78 0.50 10.86 4.36
C LEU A 78 -0.01 11.03 2.93
N TYR A 79 -1.30 10.84 2.69
CA TYR A 79 -1.85 10.86 1.33
C TYR A 79 -3.21 11.55 1.25
N TYR A 80 -3.52 12.05 0.05
CA TYR A 80 -4.85 12.49 -0.32
C TYR A 80 -5.41 11.53 -1.36
N GLU A 81 -6.69 11.18 -1.19
CA GLU A 81 -7.43 10.34 -2.11
C GLU A 81 -8.24 11.19 -3.08
N PHE A 82 -8.28 10.75 -4.34
CA PHE A 82 -9.06 11.32 -5.43
C PHE A 82 -9.84 10.21 -6.14
N GLY A 83 -11.06 9.95 -5.68
CA GLY A 83 -11.99 9.02 -6.34
C GLY A 83 -12.68 9.61 -7.57
N LEU A 84 -12.64 8.89 -8.69
CA LEU A 84 -13.31 9.19 -9.96
C LEU A 84 -14.03 7.95 -10.50
N LEU A 85 -15.33 7.80 -10.20
CA LEU A 85 -16.22 6.70 -10.62
C LEU A 85 -15.74 5.30 -10.20
N TRP A 86 -14.74 4.79 -10.92
CA TRP A 86 -14.14 3.46 -10.83
C TRP A 86 -12.61 3.53 -10.68
N LEU A 87 -12.04 4.72 -10.62
CA LEU A 87 -10.62 4.97 -10.48
C LEU A 87 -10.40 5.70 -9.16
N ASP A 88 -9.62 5.09 -8.29
CA ASP A 88 -9.21 5.65 -7.01
C ASP A 88 -7.73 5.99 -7.14
N LEU A 89 -7.40 7.28 -7.01
CA LEU A 89 -6.04 7.78 -7.16
C LEU A 89 -5.58 8.39 -5.84
N ASP A 90 -4.47 7.89 -5.30
CA ASP A 90 -3.84 8.49 -4.12
C ASP A 90 -2.56 9.21 -4.47
N LEU A 91 -2.32 10.35 -3.84
CA LEU A 91 -1.08 11.09 -3.96
C LEU A 91 -0.62 11.56 -2.58
N GLY A 92 0.65 11.31 -2.27
CA GLY A 92 1.17 11.57 -0.93
C GLY A 92 2.68 11.58 -0.83
N ALA A 93 3.14 11.51 0.41
CA ALA A 93 4.54 11.33 0.76
C ALA A 93 4.66 10.26 1.84
N THR A 94 5.74 9.48 1.77
CA THR A 94 6.06 8.42 2.73
C THR A 94 7.37 8.75 3.40
N PHE A 95 7.43 8.59 4.71
CA PHE A 95 8.69 8.56 5.45
C PHE A 95 9.02 7.10 5.76
N ARG A 96 9.99 6.54 5.05
CA ARG A 96 10.47 5.18 5.29
C ARG A 96 11.59 5.21 6.32
N GLN A 97 11.38 4.58 7.46
CA GLN A 97 12.41 4.32 8.46
C GLN A 97 12.94 2.92 8.26
N ILE A 98 14.24 2.81 7.98
CA ILE A 98 14.92 1.54 7.80
C ILE A 98 15.72 1.23 9.06
N GLY A 99 15.61 0.01 9.56
CA GLY A 99 16.37 -0.50 10.69
C GLY A 99 16.79 -1.95 10.46
N ASP A 100 18.03 -2.26 10.84
CA ASP A 100 18.58 -3.62 10.84
C ASP A 100 18.59 -4.13 12.29
N SER A 101 18.05 -5.34 12.52
CA SER A 101 17.97 -5.95 13.86
C SER A 101 19.33 -6.38 14.41
N ASN A 102 20.36 -6.47 13.56
CA ASN A 102 21.67 -7.03 13.86
C ASN A 102 22.85 -6.03 13.63
N ASN A 103 22.69 -4.92 12.90
CA ASN A 103 23.80 -4.00 12.61
C ASN A 103 23.40 -2.52 12.32
N SER A 104 23.86 -1.58 13.14
CA SER A 104 23.48 -0.14 13.15
C SER A 104 24.04 0.72 11.99
N THR A 105 24.39 0.11 10.85
CA THR A 105 25.06 0.83 9.75
C THR A 105 24.07 1.43 8.72
N ILE A 106 22.83 0.93 8.68
CA ILE A 106 21.82 1.25 7.64
C ILE A 106 20.66 2.11 8.21
N ASP A 107 20.73 2.51 9.48
CA ASP A 107 19.65 3.25 10.16
C ASP A 107 19.43 4.64 9.53
N GLY A 108 18.22 4.88 9.00
CA GLY A 108 17.90 6.13 8.32
C GLY A 108 16.40 6.36 8.10
N THR A 109 16.01 7.62 7.93
CA THR A 109 14.65 8.00 7.52
C THR A 109 14.70 8.68 6.16
N TYR A 110 14.03 8.10 5.17
CA TYR A 110 14.07 8.53 3.78
C TYR A 110 12.69 9.05 3.35
N PRO A 111 12.59 10.30 2.86
CA PRO A 111 11.36 10.82 2.30
C PRO A 111 11.17 10.29 0.87
N LEU A 112 9.99 9.71 0.61
CA LEU A 112 9.57 9.17 -0.68
C LEU A 112 8.31 9.90 -1.13
N GLY A 113 8.17 10.16 -2.43
CA GLY A 113 6.87 10.44 -3.02
C GLY A 113 6.03 9.17 -3.07
N TYR A 114 4.72 9.28 -2.88
CA TYR A 114 3.78 8.19 -2.95
C TYR A 114 2.70 8.48 -3.99
N VAL A 115 2.43 7.52 -4.86
CA VAL A 115 1.27 7.54 -5.75
C VAL A 115 0.67 6.15 -5.83
N SER A 116 -0.66 6.08 -5.82
CA SER A 116 -1.41 4.84 -6.00
C SER A 116 -2.50 5.06 -7.07
N ALA A 117 -2.85 3.99 -7.78
CA ALA A 117 -4.00 4.00 -8.67
C ALA A 117 -4.67 2.62 -8.65
N TYR A 118 -5.96 2.60 -8.32
CA TYR A 118 -6.79 1.40 -8.29
C TYR A 118 -8.02 1.56 -9.17
N LEU A 119 -8.32 0.52 -9.94
CA LEU A 119 -9.50 0.40 -10.77
C LEU A 119 -10.46 -0.62 -10.16
N SER A 120 -11.59 -0.14 -9.66
CA SER A 120 -12.68 -0.96 -9.14
C SER A 120 -13.56 -1.46 -10.29
N ILE A 121 -13.74 -2.79 -10.40
CA ILE A 121 -14.46 -3.40 -11.52
C ILE A 121 -15.97 -3.36 -11.25
N PRO A 122 -16.77 -2.60 -12.05
CA PRO A 122 -18.19 -2.43 -11.77
C PRO A 122 -18.97 -3.74 -11.73
N GLY A 123 -19.78 -3.91 -10.69
CA GLY A 123 -20.63 -5.09 -10.51
C GLY A 123 -19.87 -6.33 -10.01
N THR A 124 -18.61 -6.19 -9.58
CA THR A 124 -17.82 -7.27 -8.99
C THR A 124 -17.13 -6.80 -7.71
N PRO A 125 -16.73 -7.72 -6.82
CA PRO A 125 -15.92 -7.42 -5.63
C PRO A 125 -14.42 -7.26 -5.94
N PHE A 126 -14.02 -7.07 -7.19
CA PHE A 126 -12.61 -7.02 -7.59
C PHE A 126 -12.15 -5.59 -7.87
N SER A 127 -10.93 -5.29 -7.42
CA SER A 127 -10.20 -4.08 -7.79
C SER A 127 -8.76 -4.45 -8.19
N VAL A 128 -8.19 -3.72 -9.15
CA VAL A 128 -6.83 -3.95 -9.64
C VAL A 128 -6.09 -2.63 -9.72
N GLY A 129 -4.84 -2.61 -9.28
CA GLY A 129 -4.10 -1.37 -9.24
C GLY A 129 -2.65 -1.56 -8.91
N GLY A 130 -2.00 -0.46 -8.59
CA GLY A 130 -0.63 -0.46 -8.14
C GLY A 130 -0.28 0.74 -7.29
N GLU A 131 0.82 0.59 -6.58
CA GLU A 131 1.41 1.61 -5.72
C GLU A 131 2.85 1.84 -6.20
N PHE A 132 3.27 3.10 -6.18
CA PHE A 132 4.63 3.48 -6.51
C PHE A 132 5.14 4.45 -5.44
N LYS A 133 6.26 4.11 -4.81
CA LYS A 133 7.00 4.96 -3.90
C LYS A 133 8.39 5.18 -4.45
N SER A 134 8.87 6.42 -4.51
CA SER A 134 10.23 6.70 -4.95
C SER A 134 10.77 7.96 -4.30
N GLY A 135 12.05 7.95 -3.94
CA GLY A 135 12.73 9.07 -3.32
C GLY A 135 14.03 8.62 -2.71
N GLY A 136 14.43 9.26 -1.61
CA GLY A 136 15.71 8.99 -0.98
C GLY A 136 16.37 10.23 -0.41
N GLY A 137 17.67 10.13 -0.18
CA GLY A 137 18.51 11.18 0.36
C GLY A 137 19.90 11.17 -0.25
N SER A 138 20.87 11.82 0.40
CA SER A 138 22.27 11.78 -0.04
C SER A 138 22.87 10.37 -0.01
N ASP A 139 22.30 9.49 0.82
CA ASP A 139 22.93 8.25 1.25
C ASP A 139 22.22 6.99 0.70
N ALA A 140 20.98 7.13 0.22
CA ALA A 140 20.22 6.06 -0.39
C ALA A 140 19.22 6.58 -1.44
N ASP A 141 19.04 5.83 -2.52
CA ASP A 141 17.94 5.96 -3.47
C ASP A 141 17.02 4.75 -3.31
N ILE A 142 15.71 4.99 -3.18
CA ILE A 142 14.72 3.96 -2.87
C ILE A 142 13.59 4.05 -3.89
N THR A 143 13.28 2.91 -4.50
CA THR A 143 12.12 2.74 -5.38
C THR A 143 11.35 1.48 -4.98
N ASP A 144 10.04 1.59 -4.82
CA ASP A 144 9.17 0.49 -4.41
C ASP A 144 7.91 0.52 -5.28
N THR A 145 7.74 -0.54 -6.06
CA THR A 145 6.65 -0.70 -7.02
C THR A 145 5.83 -1.93 -6.67
N THR A 146 4.53 -1.74 -6.51
CA THR A 146 3.58 -2.81 -6.19
C THR A 146 2.49 -2.86 -7.24
N PHE A 147 2.18 -4.05 -7.75
CA PHE A 147 0.94 -4.35 -8.46
C PHE A 147 0.07 -5.24 -7.58
N LYS A 148 -1.22 -4.91 -7.43
CA LYS A 148 -2.12 -5.56 -6.47
C LYS A 148 -3.50 -5.81 -7.09
N VAL A 149 -4.05 -6.99 -6.84
CA VAL A 149 -5.45 -7.35 -7.06
C VAL A 149 -6.11 -7.54 -5.70
N LYS A 150 -7.20 -6.81 -5.44
CA LYS A 150 -8.03 -6.92 -4.24
C LYS A 150 -9.34 -7.66 -4.58
N PHE A 151 -9.80 -8.52 -3.68
CA PHE A 151 -11.07 -9.23 -3.73
C PHE A 151 -11.82 -9.02 -2.40
N GLN A 152 -12.87 -8.20 -2.41
CA GLN A 152 -13.65 -7.79 -1.23
C GLN A 152 -15.10 -8.29 -1.34
N PRO A 153 -15.38 -9.56 -1.02
CA PRO A 153 -16.73 -10.13 -1.15
C PRO A 153 -17.70 -9.63 -0.07
N LEU A 154 -17.16 -9.08 1.03
CA LEU A 154 -17.91 -8.57 2.16
C LEU A 154 -17.49 -7.10 2.41
N PRO A 155 -18.39 -6.23 2.90
CA PRO A 155 -18.07 -4.81 3.09
C PRO A 155 -16.83 -4.55 3.96
N PHE A 156 -16.52 -5.44 4.89
CA PHE A 156 -15.51 -5.22 5.93
C PHE A 156 -14.27 -6.12 5.82
N VAL A 157 -14.21 -7.05 4.87
CA VAL A 157 -13.06 -7.97 4.75
C VAL A 157 -12.83 -8.41 3.31
N GLY A 158 -11.55 -8.49 2.95
CA GLY A 158 -11.12 -8.94 1.64
C GLY A 158 -9.79 -9.68 1.66
N LEU A 159 -9.44 -10.19 0.48
CA LEU A 159 -8.15 -10.79 0.19
C LEU A 159 -7.40 -9.90 -0.80
N GLU A 160 -6.09 -9.87 -0.69
CA GLU A 160 -5.24 -9.22 -1.68
C GLU A 160 -4.10 -10.12 -2.11
N ALA A 161 -3.71 -10.00 -3.37
CA ALA A 161 -2.53 -10.67 -3.89
C ALA A 161 -1.88 -9.79 -4.95
N GLY A 162 -0.57 -9.93 -5.12
CA GLY A 162 0.15 -9.05 -6.03
C GLY A 162 1.59 -9.44 -6.22
N TYR A 163 2.32 -8.54 -6.87
CA TYR A 163 3.76 -8.62 -7.07
C TYR A 163 4.38 -7.29 -6.66
N ARG A 164 5.45 -7.33 -5.89
CA ARG A 164 6.15 -6.15 -5.38
C ARG A 164 7.64 -6.27 -5.66
N THR A 165 8.22 -5.16 -6.09
CA THR A 165 9.65 -4.98 -6.30
C THR A 165 10.10 -3.79 -5.48
N ILE A 166 11.06 -4.02 -4.60
CA ILE A 166 11.70 -2.98 -3.78
C ILE A 166 13.15 -2.91 -4.26
N GLU A 167 13.64 -1.71 -4.54
CA GLU A 167 15.01 -1.42 -4.94
C GLU A 167 15.56 -0.36 -3.99
N GLU A 168 16.58 -0.71 -3.21
CA GLU A 168 17.27 0.20 -2.29
C GLU A 168 18.76 0.21 -2.61
N GLN A 169 19.23 1.34 -3.13
CA GLN A 169 20.62 1.54 -3.53
C GLN A 169 21.31 2.43 -2.51
N PHE A 170 22.18 1.84 -1.69
CA PHE A 170 22.97 2.58 -0.70
C PHE A 170 24.33 2.98 -1.27
N GLN A 171 24.79 4.19 -0.94
CA GLN A 171 26.10 4.71 -1.40
C GLN A 171 27.30 3.83 -0.98
N SER A 172 27.12 3.03 0.08
CA SER A 172 28.08 2.01 0.53
C SER A 172 28.27 0.84 -0.46
N SER A 173 27.72 0.93 -1.68
CA SER A 173 27.77 -0.07 -2.77
C SER A 173 26.97 -1.34 -2.52
N THR A 174 26.14 -1.36 -1.48
CA THR A 174 25.16 -2.43 -1.23
C THR A 174 23.87 -2.08 -1.96
N VAL A 175 23.43 -2.98 -2.84
CA VAL A 175 22.15 -2.90 -3.55
C VAL A 175 21.27 -4.00 -2.98
N PHE A 176 20.10 -3.62 -2.49
CA PHE A 176 19.11 -4.53 -1.91
C PHE A 176 17.84 -4.47 -2.76
N GLU A 177 17.50 -5.60 -3.41
CA GLU A 177 16.46 -5.62 -4.47
C GLU A 177 15.46 -6.79 -4.33
N PRO A 178 14.76 -6.91 -3.19
CA PRO A 178 13.80 -8.00 -3.01
C PRO A 178 12.59 -7.81 -3.92
N LYS A 179 12.25 -8.87 -4.63
CA LYS A 179 11.16 -8.90 -5.60
C LYS A 179 10.39 -10.20 -5.46
N GLY A 180 9.06 -10.13 -5.46
CA GLY A 180 8.28 -11.29 -5.05
C GLY A 180 6.78 -11.14 -5.16
N ALA A 181 6.09 -12.27 -5.09
CA ALA A 181 4.64 -12.30 -4.98
C ALA A 181 4.22 -12.11 -3.52
N PHE A 182 3.02 -11.59 -3.28
CA PHE A 182 2.44 -11.57 -1.94
C PHE A 182 0.97 -11.98 -1.96
N ILE A 183 0.50 -12.42 -0.80
CA ILE A 183 -0.90 -12.67 -0.50
C ILE A 183 -1.21 -12.18 0.92
N GLY A 184 -2.35 -11.56 1.10
CA GLY A 184 -2.77 -11.02 2.39
C GLY A 184 -4.28 -10.97 2.54
N VAL A 185 -4.68 -10.59 3.75
CA VAL A 185 -6.04 -10.27 4.11
C VAL A 185 -6.09 -8.81 4.51
N PHE A 186 -7.22 -8.16 4.26
CA PHE A 186 -7.46 -6.82 4.77
C PHE A 186 -8.87 -6.71 5.36
N ALA A 187 -9.02 -5.81 6.31
CA ALA A 187 -10.29 -5.47 6.92
C ALA A 187 -10.51 -3.97 6.88
N ASP A 188 -11.72 -3.57 6.52
CA ASP A 188 -12.15 -2.19 6.29
C ASP A 188 -13.32 -1.88 7.24
N PHE A 189 -13.26 -0.75 7.96
CA PHE A 189 -14.17 -0.42 9.06
C PHE A 189 -14.73 1.00 8.94
#